data_AF-A0A8I2BST9-F1
#
_entry.id   AF-A0A8I2BST9-F1
#
_cell.length_a   1.000
_cell.length_b   1.000
_cell.length_c   1.000
_cell.angle_alpha   90.00
_cell.angle_beta   90.00
_cell.angle_gamma   90.00
#
_symmetry.space_group_name_H-M   'P 1'
#
loop_
_entity.id
_entity.type
_entity.pdbx_description
1 polymer ?
#
loop_
_entity_poly.entity_id
_entity_poly.type
_entity_poly.pdbx_seq_one_letter_code
_entity_poly.pdbx_strand_id
1 'polypeptide(L)'
;MKFLKMFQRERNSPERDAAAAAAVSSLYEHGYAHLPGVLSAKECDAICADFTRYVAKHRQEADKHVMGTGRHSRLTNMHLKSNRARAAIAKPVVMKALDAFFGDRAFVATSLFFEQSSEQALHRDTPFFHTRPHNMFAGIWFALEDVHAEAGPLQYYPGGHLIEIESIQATGTDQLGEAFNHYIGRVAEEVHKRGIKPEIALIKKGDCFIWHPELPHVSPALLI
;
A
#
# COMPACT_ATOMS: atom_id res chain seq x y z
N MET A 1 -28.11 -16.63 -17.30
CA MET A 1 -26.99 -17.60 -17.18
C MET A 1 -25.70 -17.24 -17.93
N LYS A 2 -25.70 -16.47 -19.04
CA LYS A 2 -24.45 -16.08 -19.74
C LYS A 2 -23.57 -15.07 -18.95
N PHE A 3 -24.17 -14.09 -18.29
CA PHE A 3 -23.46 -13.06 -17.51
C PHE A 3 -22.64 -13.64 -16.34
N LEU A 4 -23.22 -14.59 -15.57
CA LEU A 4 -22.56 -15.20 -14.42
C LEU A 4 -21.35 -16.07 -14.82
N LYS A 5 -21.45 -16.78 -15.96
CA LYS A 5 -20.34 -17.57 -16.53
C LYS A 5 -19.20 -16.69 -17.03
N MET A 6 -19.49 -15.49 -17.56
CA MET A 6 -18.46 -14.53 -17.98
C MET A 6 -17.66 -14.01 -16.76
N PHE A 7 -18.36 -13.64 -15.69
CA PHE A 7 -17.75 -13.21 -14.42
C PHE A 7 -16.97 -14.32 -13.69
N GLN A 8 -17.33 -15.59 -13.87
CA GLN A 8 -16.57 -16.73 -13.34
C GLN A 8 -15.35 -17.06 -14.20
N ARG A 9 -15.48 -16.95 -15.53
CA ARG A 9 -14.39 -17.20 -16.48
C ARG A 9 -13.32 -16.10 -16.44
N GLU A 10 -13.70 -14.85 -16.22
CA GLU A 10 -12.77 -13.77 -15.92
C GLU A 10 -12.09 -13.97 -14.56
N ARG A 11 -12.81 -14.43 -13.53
CA ARG A 11 -12.22 -14.72 -12.21
C ARG A 11 -11.07 -15.72 -12.27
N ASN A 12 -11.08 -16.67 -13.21
CA ASN A 12 -10.11 -17.75 -13.37
C ASN A 12 -9.46 -17.79 -14.77
N SER A 13 -8.96 -16.66 -15.26
CA SER A 13 -8.17 -16.67 -16.50
C SER A 13 -6.71 -17.09 -16.22
N PRO A 14 -6.09 -17.89 -17.10
CA PRO A 14 -4.68 -18.31 -16.94
C PRO A 14 -3.70 -17.13 -16.81
N GLU A 15 -3.98 -16.02 -17.50
CA GLU A 15 -3.20 -14.80 -17.43
C GLU A 15 -3.22 -14.16 -16.03
N ARG A 16 -4.39 -14.14 -15.37
CA ARG A 16 -4.50 -13.64 -13.99
C ARG A 16 -3.81 -14.56 -12.99
N ASP A 17 -3.87 -15.87 -13.23
CA ASP A 17 -3.19 -16.83 -12.38
C ASP A 17 -1.66 -16.71 -12.54
N ALA A 18 -1.16 -16.47 -13.76
CA ALA A 18 0.25 -16.19 -14.00
C ALA A 18 0.69 -14.85 -13.36
N ALA A 19 -0.11 -13.80 -13.49
CA ALA A 19 0.19 -12.51 -12.86
C ALA A 19 0.22 -12.60 -11.32
N ALA A 20 -0.73 -13.33 -10.73
CA ALA A 20 -0.75 -13.58 -9.29
C ALA A 20 0.47 -14.40 -8.83
N ALA A 21 0.84 -15.45 -9.57
CA ALA A 21 2.03 -16.24 -9.27
C ALA A 21 3.32 -15.41 -9.37
N ALA A 22 3.46 -14.58 -10.40
CA ALA A 22 4.59 -13.67 -10.55
C ALA A 22 4.66 -12.66 -9.40
N ALA A 23 3.51 -12.13 -8.97
CA ALA A 23 3.45 -11.24 -7.81
C ALA A 23 3.92 -11.91 -6.52
N VAL A 24 3.53 -13.17 -6.29
CA VAL A 24 3.99 -13.95 -5.13
C VAL A 24 5.50 -14.16 -5.16
N SER A 25 6.07 -14.56 -6.30
CA SER A 25 7.53 -14.71 -6.44
C SER A 25 8.26 -13.40 -6.16
N SER A 26 7.78 -12.29 -6.74
CA SER A 26 8.36 -10.96 -6.53
C SER A 26 8.25 -10.49 -5.07
N LEU A 27 7.14 -10.79 -4.38
CA LEU A 27 6.99 -10.49 -2.95
C LEU A 27 8.02 -11.23 -2.10
N TYR A 28 8.30 -12.50 -2.37
CA TYR A 28 9.34 -13.24 -1.63
C TYR A 28 10.74 -12.73 -1.94
N GLU A 29 11.06 -12.49 -3.22
CA GLU A 29 12.41 -12.15 -3.66
C GLU A 29 12.76 -10.68 -3.39
N HIS A 30 11.84 -9.76 -3.69
CA HIS A 30 12.09 -8.32 -3.68
C HIS A 30 11.30 -7.56 -2.62
N GLY A 31 10.29 -8.19 -2.00
CA GLY A 31 9.46 -7.57 -0.98
C GLY A 31 8.34 -6.70 -1.54
N TYR A 32 8.15 -6.68 -2.87
CA TYR A 32 7.07 -5.95 -3.53
C TYR A 32 6.61 -6.65 -4.80
N ALA A 33 5.46 -6.24 -5.32
CA ALA A 33 4.97 -6.61 -6.64
C ALA A 33 4.20 -5.46 -7.29
N HIS A 34 4.40 -5.27 -8.59
CA HIS A 34 3.65 -4.31 -9.40
C HIS A 34 2.71 -5.06 -10.35
N LEU A 35 1.42 -4.71 -10.28
CA LEU A 35 0.36 -5.26 -11.11
C LEU A 35 -0.22 -4.13 -11.97
N PRO A 36 0.10 -4.07 -13.27
CA PRO A 36 -0.38 -3.00 -14.13
C PRO A 36 -1.87 -3.16 -14.49
N GLY A 37 -2.57 -2.03 -14.62
CA GLY A 37 -3.92 -1.98 -15.21
C GLY A 37 -5.01 -2.78 -14.45
N VAL A 38 -4.87 -2.94 -13.13
CA VAL A 38 -5.83 -3.68 -12.30
C VAL A 38 -7.21 -2.99 -12.25
N LEU A 39 -7.20 -1.65 -12.25
CA LEU A 39 -8.39 -0.82 -12.34
C LEU A 39 -8.43 -0.09 -13.69
N SER A 40 -9.62 0.08 -14.23
CA SER A 40 -9.84 1.02 -15.34
C SER A 40 -9.79 2.48 -14.84
N ALA A 41 -9.46 3.42 -15.73
CA ALA A 41 -9.48 4.85 -15.40
C ALA A 41 -10.85 5.29 -14.84
N LYS A 42 -11.95 4.75 -15.39
CA LYS A 42 -13.31 4.99 -14.92
C LYS A 42 -13.55 4.51 -13.48
N GLU A 43 -12.96 3.38 -13.10
CA GLU A 43 -13.04 2.89 -11.71
C GLU A 43 -12.27 3.83 -10.77
N CYS A 44 -11.06 4.26 -11.16
CA CYS A 44 -10.29 5.23 -10.39
C CYS A 44 -11.07 6.54 -10.18
N ASP A 45 -11.60 7.14 -11.25
CA ASP A 45 -12.38 8.37 -11.18
C ASP A 45 -13.60 8.23 -10.28
N ALA A 46 -14.28 7.08 -10.35
CA ALA A 46 -15.46 6.83 -9.56
C ALA A 46 -15.16 6.64 -8.07
N ILE A 47 -13.95 6.20 -7.70
CA ILE A 47 -13.45 6.13 -6.33
C ILE A 47 -13.10 7.53 -5.82
N CYS A 48 -12.36 8.33 -6.60
CA CYS A 48 -12.07 9.72 -6.26
C CYS A 48 -13.36 10.53 -6.04
N ALA A 49 -14.35 10.33 -6.90
CA ALA A 49 -15.66 10.98 -6.75
C ALA A 49 -16.42 10.54 -5.49
N ASP A 50 -16.23 9.30 -4.99
CA ASP A 50 -16.78 8.89 -3.70
C ASP A 50 -16.13 9.65 -2.55
N PHE A 51 -14.81 9.84 -2.60
CA PHE A 51 -14.09 10.64 -1.61
C PHE A 51 -14.59 12.09 -1.61
N THR A 52 -14.69 12.73 -2.78
CA THR A 52 -15.21 14.10 -2.90
C THR A 52 -16.62 14.24 -2.31
N ARG A 53 -17.52 13.29 -2.59
CA ARG A 53 -18.87 13.28 -2.00
C ARG A 53 -18.84 13.07 -0.48
N TYR A 54 -17.95 12.21 0.00
CA TYR A 54 -17.77 11.97 1.43
C TYR A 54 -17.32 13.25 2.14
N VAL A 55 -16.27 13.91 1.63
CA VAL A 55 -15.79 15.21 2.15
C VAL A 55 -16.90 16.25 2.13
N ALA A 56 -17.62 16.41 1.02
CA ALA A 56 -18.70 17.40 0.93
C ALA A 56 -19.81 17.17 1.97
N LYS A 57 -20.18 15.89 2.19
CA LYS A 57 -21.18 15.51 3.20
C LYS A 57 -20.69 15.73 4.64
N HIS A 58 -19.38 15.63 4.87
CA HIS A 58 -18.75 15.66 6.19
C HIS A 58 -17.83 16.88 6.37
N ARG A 59 -18.11 17.99 5.66
CA ARG A 59 -17.22 19.15 5.51
C ARG A 59 -16.67 19.67 6.84
N GLN A 60 -17.54 19.85 7.85
CA GLN A 60 -17.11 20.39 9.15
C GLN A 60 -16.01 19.55 9.82
N GLU A 61 -16.04 18.23 9.64
CA GLU A 61 -14.98 17.36 10.15
C GLU A 61 -13.81 17.30 9.18
N ALA A 62 -14.07 17.18 7.89
CA ALA A 62 -13.05 17.09 6.85
C ALA A 62 -12.11 18.32 6.85
N ASP A 63 -12.65 19.51 7.02
CA ASP A 63 -11.90 20.78 7.02
C ASP A 63 -10.82 20.82 8.13
N LYS A 64 -10.95 20.04 9.21
CA LYS A 64 -9.93 19.93 10.27
C LYS A 64 -8.68 19.16 9.84
N HIS A 65 -8.78 18.38 8.76
CA HIS A 65 -7.71 17.51 8.26
C HIS A 65 -7.08 18.04 6.98
N VAL A 66 -7.43 19.26 6.57
CA VAL A 66 -6.82 19.97 5.44
C VAL A 66 -5.40 20.37 5.80
N MET A 67 -4.46 20.04 4.93
CA MET A 67 -3.04 20.38 5.06
C MET A 67 -2.75 21.72 4.39
N GLY A 68 -1.53 22.24 4.57
CA GLY A 68 -1.11 23.53 3.98
C GLY A 68 -1.23 23.61 2.45
N THR A 69 -1.32 22.46 1.78
CA THR A 69 -1.55 22.31 0.34
C THR A 69 -3.02 22.51 -0.08
N GLY A 70 -3.95 22.62 0.87
CA GLY A 70 -5.39 22.63 0.61
C GLY A 70 -6.02 21.25 0.36
N ARG A 71 -5.22 20.16 0.42
CA ARG A 71 -5.70 18.76 0.33
C ARG A 71 -5.80 18.12 1.71
N HIS A 72 -6.58 17.05 1.84
CA HIS A 72 -6.73 16.35 3.12
C HIS A 72 -5.56 15.40 3.37
N SER A 73 -5.17 15.27 4.65
CA SER A 73 -4.08 14.38 5.05
C SER A 73 -4.34 12.92 4.71
N ARG A 74 -5.42 12.33 5.23
CA ARG A 74 -5.89 10.98 4.87
C ARG A 74 -7.33 10.75 5.33
N LEU A 75 -8.01 9.80 4.69
CA LEU A 75 -9.24 9.20 5.22
C LEU A 75 -9.03 7.73 5.56
N THR A 76 -9.12 7.41 6.84
CA THR A 76 -9.04 6.04 7.36
C THR A 76 -10.34 5.29 7.09
N ASN A 77 -10.21 4.00 6.75
CA ASN A 77 -11.32 3.08 6.47
C ASN A 77 -12.26 3.53 5.35
N MET A 78 -11.73 4.18 4.31
CA MET A 78 -12.49 4.55 3.10
C MET A 78 -13.23 3.36 2.46
N HIS A 79 -12.70 2.13 2.56
CA HIS A 79 -13.38 0.92 2.09
C HIS A 79 -14.74 0.66 2.78
N LEU A 80 -14.98 1.21 3.98
CA LEU A 80 -16.28 1.13 4.66
C LEU A 80 -17.28 2.19 4.15
N LYS A 81 -16.79 3.22 3.46
CA LYS A 81 -17.59 4.36 2.98
C LYS A 81 -17.82 4.31 1.47
N SER A 82 -16.94 3.66 0.72
CA SER A 82 -17.09 3.45 -0.73
C SER A 82 -17.11 1.97 -1.08
N ASN A 83 -18.25 1.52 -1.63
CA ASN A 83 -18.36 0.19 -2.22
C ASN A 83 -17.38 -0.02 -3.37
N ARG A 84 -16.99 1.04 -4.08
CA ARG A 84 -16.03 0.97 -5.19
C ARG A 84 -14.59 0.83 -4.69
N ALA A 85 -14.21 1.55 -3.65
CA ALA A 85 -12.91 1.34 -2.99
C ALA A 85 -12.81 -0.09 -2.44
N ARG A 86 -13.87 -0.59 -1.80
CA ARG A 86 -13.94 -1.99 -1.35
C ARG A 86 -13.83 -3.00 -2.50
N ALA A 87 -14.50 -2.74 -3.61
CA ALA A 87 -14.43 -3.60 -4.79
C ALA A 87 -13.06 -3.58 -5.49
N ALA A 88 -12.36 -2.43 -5.47
CA ALA A 88 -11.00 -2.31 -5.97
C ALA A 88 -10.02 -3.15 -5.16
N ILE A 89 -10.09 -3.08 -3.82
CA ILE A 89 -9.27 -3.93 -2.94
C ILE A 89 -9.53 -5.41 -3.19
N ALA A 90 -10.80 -5.78 -3.40
CA ALA A 90 -11.21 -7.16 -3.63
C ALA A 90 -10.99 -7.67 -5.07
N LYS A 91 -10.16 -6.99 -5.89
CA LYS A 91 -9.90 -7.41 -7.26
C LYS A 91 -9.30 -8.83 -7.28
N PRO A 92 -9.80 -9.74 -8.16
CA PRO A 92 -9.42 -11.15 -8.11
C PRO A 92 -7.90 -11.41 -8.19
N VAL A 93 -7.18 -10.69 -9.05
CA VAL A 93 -5.72 -10.87 -9.20
C VAL A 93 -4.97 -10.50 -7.92
N VAL A 94 -5.40 -9.44 -7.24
CA VAL A 94 -4.80 -8.98 -5.98
C VAL A 94 -5.09 -9.97 -4.86
N MET A 95 -6.36 -10.33 -4.68
CA MET A 95 -6.74 -11.29 -3.62
C MET A 95 -6.11 -12.66 -3.84
N LYS A 96 -6.01 -13.15 -5.08
CA LYS A 96 -5.31 -14.40 -5.38
C LYS A 96 -3.83 -14.34 -5.03
N ALA A 97 -3.15 -13.24 -5.36
CA ALA A 97 -1.75 -13.05 -4.99
C ALA A 97 -1.57 -13.05 -3.46
N LEU A 98 -2.44 -12.34 -2.74
CA LEU A 98 -2.39 -12.29 -1.27
C LEU A 98 -2.74 -13.63 -0.61
N ASP A 99 -3.78 -14.33 -1.09
CA ASP A 99 -4.18 -15.65 -0.58
C ASP A 99 -3.02 -16.66 -0.74
N ALA A 100 -2.34 -16.63 -1.89
CA ALA A 100 -1.20 -17.48 -2.16
C ALA A 100 0.04 -17.07 -1.34
N PHE A 101 0.30 -15.77 -1.21
CA PHE A 101 1.44 -15.25 -0.44
C PHE A 101 1.33 -15.58 1.06
N PHE A 102 0.13 -15.51 1.63
CA PHE A 102 -0.12 -15.87 3.03
C PHE A 102 -0.33 -17.37 3.25
N GLY A 103 -0.63 -18.13 2.20
CA GLY A 103 -1.05 -19.53 2.33
C GLY A 103 -2.41 -19.71 3.01
N ASP A 104 -3.17 -18.63 3.17
CA ASP A 104 -4.52 -18.59 3.76
C ASP A 104 -5.30 -17.41 3.18
N ARG A 105 -6.62 -17.41 3.36
CA ARG A 105 -7.52 -16.40 2.81
C ARG A 105 -7.23 -15.01 3.40
N ALA A 106 -6.83 -14.09 2.55
CA ALA A 106 -6.64 -12.69 2.88
C ALA A 106 -7.98 -11.96 3.08
N PHE A 107 -7.96 -10.95 3.95
CA PHE A 107 -9.06 -10.02 4.16
C PHE A 107 -8.54 -8.60 4.38
N VAL A 108 -9.43 -7.62 4.23
CA VAL A 108 -9.09 -6.21 4.43
C VAL A 108 -9.18 -5.87 5.91
N ALA A 109 -8.05 -5.57 6.53
CA ALA A 109 -8.01 -5.11 7.92
C ALA A 109 -8.31 -3.62 8.07
N THR A 110 -7.76 -2.79 7.18
CA THR A 110 -7.92 -1.33 7.17
C THR A 110 -7.68 -0.79 5.76
N SER A 111 -7.95 0.50 5.54
CA SER A 111 -7.52 1.20 4.32
C SER A 111 -7.24 2.66 4.60
N LEU A 112 -6.31 3.25 3.86
CA LEU A 112 -6.08 4.70 3.86
C LEU A 112 -6.35 5.24 2.45
N PHE A 113 -7.03 6.38 2.36
CA PHE A 113 -7.17 7.15 1.13
C PHE A 113 -6.39 8.45 1.28
N PHE A 114 -5.59 8.78 0.27
CA PHE A 114 -4.73 9.95 0.25
C PHE A 114 -5.03 10.80 -0.99
N GLU A 115 -5.06 12.12 -0.82
CA GLU A 115 -5.06 13.08 -1.93
C GLU A 115 -3.65 13.57 -2.28
N GLN A 116 -2.66 13.23 -1.46
CA GLN A 116 -1.27 13.64 -1.60
C GLN A 116 -0.34 12.69 -0.84
N SER A 117 0.97 12.85 -1.02
CA SER A 117 1.97 12.09 -0.24
C SER A 117 1.74 12.24 1.26
N SER A 118 2.02 11.15 2.00
CA SER A 118 1.96 11.13 3.46
C SER A 118 3.20 11.74 4.13
N GLU A 119 4.23 12.10 3.36
CA GLU A 119 5.48 12.73 3.83
C GLU A 119 6.21 11.93 4.93
N GLN A 120 6.06 10.60 4.89
CA GLN A 120 6.66 9.71 5.86
C GLN A 120 8.13 9.43 5.53
N ALA A 121 8.99 9.57 6.55
CA ALA A 121 10.39 9.18 6.48
C ALA A 121 10.54 7.66 6.26
N LEU A 122 11.78 7.20 6.05
CA LEU A 122 12.08 5.77 5.88
C LEU A 122 11.53 4.96 7.05
N HIS A 123 10.68 3.99 6.75
CA HIS A 123 10.08 3.13 7.75
C HIS A 123 9.71 1.76 7.17
N ARG A 124 9.29 0.87 8.06
CA ARG A 124 8.55 -0.36 7.77
C ARG A 124 7.13 -0.19 8.30
N ASP A 125 6.19 -0.97 7.80
CA ASP A 125 4.82 -0.95 8.32
C ASP A 125 4.77 -1.49 9.76
N THR A 126 5.60 -2.48 10.07
CA THR A 126 5.91 -2.87 11.45
C THR A 126 6.67 -1.73 12.14
N PRO A 127 6.30 -1.34 13.37
CA PRO A 127 5.40 -2.04 14.30
C PRO A 127 3.94 -1.58 14.29
N PHE A 128 3.53 -0.64 13.43
CA PHE A 128 2.16 -0.11 13.46
C PHE A 128 1.13 -1.08 12.87
N PHE A 129 1.51 -1.79 11.80
CA PHE A 129 0.70 -2.83 11.19
C PHE A 129 1.42 -4.16 11.32
N HIS A 130 1.02 -4.95 12.32
CA HIS A 130 1.57 -6.27 12.54
C HIS A 130 0.48 -7.25 12.96
N THR A 131 0.78 -8.53 12.80
CA THR A 131 -0.10 -9.64 13.16
C THR A 131 0.61 -10.62 14.09
N ARG A 132 -0.16 -11.55 14.67
CA ARG A 132 0.34 -12.77 15.29
C ARG A 132 -0.38 -13.94 14.64
N PRO A 133 0.32 -14.84 13.93
CA PRO A 133 1.76 -14.87 13.66
C PRO A 133 2.25 -13.64 12.85
N HIS A 134 3.55 -13.31 12.97
CA HIS A 134 4.15 -12.17 12.28
C HIS A 134 4.10 -12.33 10.75
N ASN A 135 4.24 -11.21 10.03
CA ASN A 135 4.29 -11.14 8.56
C ASN A 135 3.03 -11.64 7.82
N MET A 136 1.91 -11.85 8.53
CA MET A 136 0.59 -12.07 7.92
C MET A 136 -0.12 -10.75 7.65
N PHE A 137 0.59 -9.80 7.03
CA PHE A 137 0.09 -8.49 6.62
C PHE A 137 0.79 -8.10 5.31
N ALA A 138 0.15 -7.28 4.49
CA ALA A 138 0.75 -6.69 3.29
C ALA A 138 0.06 -5.37 2.98
N GLY A 139 0.83 -4.40 2.50
CA GLY A 139 0.29 -3.17 1.93
C GLY A 139 -0.17 -3.40 0.50
N ILE A 140 -1.30 -2.81 0.13
CA ILE A 140 -1.68 -2.63 -1.28
C ILE A 140 -1.98 -1.16 -1.53
N TRP A 141 -1.51 -0.66 -2.65
CA TRP A 141 -1.76 0.70 -3.10
C TRP A 141 -2.26 0.67 -4.53
N PHE A 142 -3.37 1.37 -4.78
CA PHE A 142 -3.88 1.60 -6.12
C PHE A 142 -3.60 3.04 -6.50
N ALA A 143 -2.87 3.24 -7.60
CA ALA A 143 -2.70 4.56 -8.17
C ALA A 143 -4.02 5.02 -8.81
N LEU A 144 -4.65 6.05 -8.23
CA LEU A 144 -5.89 6.63 -8.77
C LEU A 144 -5.63 7.75 -9.78
N GLU A 145 -4.36 8.10 -9.96
CA GLU A 145 -3.82 9.02 -10.96
C GLU A 145 -2.45 8.52 -11.43
N ASP A 146 -1.90 9.12 -12.48
CA ASP A 146 -0.55 8.81 -12.93
C ASP A 146 0.47 9.36 -11.91
N VAL A 147 1.36 8.50 -11.43
CA VAL A 147 2.38 8.87 -10.44
C VAL A 147 3.66 9.25 -11.17
N HIS A 148 3.88 10.55 -11.34
CA HIS A 148 5.11 11.11 -11.90
C HIS A 148 6.12 11.45 -10.79
N ALA A 149 7.36 11.77 -11.16
CA ALA A 149 8.46 11.99 -10.20
C ALA A 149 8.20 13.12 -9.18
N GLU A 150 7.37 14.11 -9.56
CA GLU A 150 7.01 15.25 -8.71
C GLU A 150 5.76 14.99 -7.85
N ALA A 151 5.04 13.89 -8.09
CA ALA A 151 3.81 13.53 -7.37
C ALA A 151 4.06 12.96 -5.95
N GLY A 152 5.29 13.03 -5.45
CA GLY A 152 5.71 12.38 -4.21
C GLY A 152 5.61 10.85 -4.29
N PRO A 153 6.22 10.20 -5.31
CA PRO A 153 6.12 8.75 -5.50
C PRO A 153 6.71 7.98 -4.33
N LEU A 154 6.13 6.82 -4.03
CA LEU A 154 6.72 5.89 -3.06
C LEU A 154 8.15 5.55 -3.48
N GLN A 155 9.08 5.74 -2.57
CA GLN A 155 10.46 5.27 -2.71
C GLN A 155 10.62 4.04 -1.83
N TYR A 156 11.13 2.94 -2.38
CA TYR A 156 11.20 1.65 -1.69
C TYR A 156 12.55 0.99 -1.91
N TYR A 157 12.91 0.01 -1.07
CA TYR A 157 14.24 -0.60 -1.05
C TYR A 157 14.12 -2.12 -1.30
N PRO A 158 14.16 -2.56 -2.57
CA PRO A 158 14.02 -3.97 -2.94
C PRO A 158 14.94 -4.90 -2.15
N GLY A 159 14.41 -6.02 -1.66
CA GLY A 159 15.15 -6.98 -0.83
C GLY A 159 15.37 -6.53 0.62
N GLY A 160 15.06 -5.28 0.96
CA GLY A 160 15.20 -4.74 2.31
C GLY A 160 14.26 -5.38 3.34
N HIS A 161 13.22 -6.08 2.89
CA HIS A 161 12.32 -6.88 3.76
C HIS A 161 13.03 -8.07 4.40
N LEU A 162 14.15 -8.53 3.84
CA LEU A 162 14.97 -9.62 4.38
C LEU A 162 15.93 -9.19 5.48
N ILE A 163 16.04 -7.89 5.77
CA ILE A 163 16.90 -7.42 6.85
C ILE A 163 16.24 -7.78 8.19
N GLU A 164 16.91 -8.63 8.97
CA GLU A 164 16.52 -8.92 10.34
C GLU A 164 16.90 -7.76 11.25
N ILE A 165 15.91 -7.21 11.93
CA ILE A 165 16.06 -6.10 12.88
C ILE A 165 15.31 -6.49 14.14
N GLU A 166 15.94 -6.25 15.29
CA GLU A 166 15.27 -6.48 16.56
C GLU A 166 14.00 -5.63 16.68
N SER A 167 13.00 -6.20 17.35
CA SER A 167 11.72 -5.52 17.58
C SER A 167 11.89 -4.15 18.23
N ILE A 168 10.89 -3.28 18.07
CA ILE A 168 10.86 -1.97 18.73
C ILE A 168 10.97 -2.10 20.26
N GLN A 169 10.53 -3.21 20.86
CA GLN A 169 10.66 -3.47 22.30
C GLN A 169 12.13 -3.67 22.75
N ALA A 170 13.02 -4.05 21.84
CA ALA A 170 14.43 -4.26 22.15
C ALA A 170 15.23 -2.95 22.30
N THR A 171 14.60 -1.78 22.05
CA THR A 171 15.29 -0.48 22.22
C THR A 171 15.51 -0.12 23.69
N GLY A 172 14.83 -0.79 24.64
CA GLY A 172 14.98 -0.56 26.07
C GLY A 172 14.42 0.77 26.58
N THR A 173 13.68 1.52 25.75
CA THR A 173 12.97 2.74 26.15
C THR A 173 11.46 2.50 26.16
N ASP A 174 10.79 3.00 27.19
CA ASP A 174 9.33 2.95 27.32
C ASP A 174 8.64 4.08 26.53
N GLN A 175 9.40 5.04 26.00
CA GLN A 175 8.87 6.14 25.20
C GLN A 175 8.68 5.70 23.76
N LEU A 176 7.43 5.51 23.34
CA LEU A 176 7.10 4.98 22.00
C LEU A 176 7.74 5.78 20.85
N GLY A 177 7.76 7.11 20.95
CA GLY A 177 8.36 7.97 19.92
C GLY A 177 9.89 7.77 19.79
N GLU A 178 10.58 7.66 20.92
CA GLU A 178 12.01 7.40 20.96
C GLU A 178 12.33 5.98 20.47
N ALA A 179 11.56 4.99 20.96
CA ALA A 179 11.69 3.61 20.51
C ALA A 179 11.52 3.49 18.99
N PHE A 180 10.54 4.19 18.43
CA PHE A 180 10.30 4.22 17.00
C PHE A 180 11.45 4.88 16.25
N ASN A 181 11.96 6.02 16.73
CA ASN A 181 13.10 6.72 16.12
C ASN A 181 14.38 5.87 16.12
N HIS A 182 14.66 5.14 17.21
CA HIS A 182 15.77 4.18 17.26
C HIS A 182 15.55 3.03 16.27
N TYR A 183 14.34 2.48 16.20
CA TYR A 183 14.01 1.40 15.27
C TYR A 183 14.21 1.82 13.80
N ILE A 184 13.63 2.96 13.36
CA ILE A 184 13.80 3.45 11.99
C ILE A 184 15.26 3.82 11.69
N GLY A 185 16.01 4.32 12.69
CA GLY A 185 17.44 4.58 12.57
C GLY A 185 18.23 3.32 12.25
N ARG A 186 17.93 2.20 12.93
CA ARG A 186 18.52 0.88 12.65
C ARG A 186 18.14 0.39 11.25
N VAL A 187 16.89 0.56 10.82
CA VAL A 187 16.47 0.22 9.45
C VAL A 187 17.30 0.97 8.42
N ALA A 188 17.45 2.29 8.60
CA ALA A 188 18.23 3.14 7.69
C ALA A 188 19.70 2.73 7.64
N GLU A 189 20.30 2.46 8.81
CA GLU A 189 21.69 2.04 8.93
C GLU A 189 21.93 0.70 8.23
N GLU A 190 21.06 -0.29 8.44
CA GLU A 190 21.24 -1.63 7.86
C GLU A 190 21.02 -1.64 6.34
N VAL A 191 20.07 -0.84 5.83
CA VAL A 191 19.87 -0.57 4.40
C VAL A 191 21.14 0.04 3.80
N HIS A 192 21.72 1.05 4.47
CA HIS A 192 22.93 1.72 4.01
C HIS A 192 24.15 0.77 4.02
N LYS A 193 24.38 0.06 5.12
CA LYS A 193 25.49 -0.92 5.26
C LYS A 193 25.46 -2.00 4.19
N ARG A 194 24.28 -2.48 3.81
CA ARG A 194 24.10 -3.49 2.74
C ARG A 194 24.15 -2.90 1.33
N GLY A 195 24.22 -1.58 1.20
CA GLY A 195 24.26 -0.90 -0.09
C GLY A 195 22.97 -1.02 -0.90
N ILE A 196 21.83 -1.32 -0.26
CA ILE A 196 20.54 -1.48 -0.94
C ILE A 196 20.14 -0.13 -1.53
N LYS A 197 19.95 -0.10 -2.85
CA LYS A 197 19.59 1.11 -3.57
C LYS A 197 18.07 1.28 -3.57
N PRO A 198 17.57 2.51 -3.39
CA PRO A 198 16.15 2.76 -3.52
C PRO A 198 15.71 2.74 -4.98
N GLU A 199 14.47 2.33 -5.19
CA GLU A 199 13.71 2.50 -6.43
C GLU A 199 12.53 3.45 -6.20
N ILE A 200 11.99 4.01 -7.28
CA ILE A 200 10.88 4.97 -7.27
C ILE A 200 9.69 4.37 -8.02
N ALA A 201 8.52 4.32 -7.37
CA ALA A 201 7.29 3.77 -7.93
C ALA A 201 6.59 4.77 -8.87
N LEU A 202 7.07 4.88 -10.12
CA LEU A 202 6.44 5.67 -11.17
C LEU A 202 5.33 4.88 -11.88
N ILE A 203 4.24 4.61 -11.16
CA ILE A 203 3.17 3.73 -11.62
C ILE A 203 2.00 4.49 -12.28
N LYS A 204 1.26 3.81 -13.16
CA LYS A 204 0.17 4.40 -13.93
C LYS A 204 -1.16 4.37 -13.20
N LYS A 205 -2.06 5.28 -13.57
CA LYS A 205 -3.43 5.26 -13.09
C LYS A 205 -4.06 3.88 -13.35
N GLY A 206 -4.51 3.24 -12.28
CA GLY A 206 -5.14 1.93 -12.28
C GLY A 206 -4.20 0.78 -11.96
N ASP A 207 -2.90 1.03 -11.83
CA ASP A 207 -1.95 0.04 -11.36
C ASP A 207 -2.14 -0.24 -9.86
N CYS A 208 -1.76 -1.44 -9.45
CA CYS A 208 -1.68 -1.84 -8.06
C CYS A 208 -0.23 -2.18 -7.69
N PHE A 209 0.24 -1.66 -6.56
CA PHE A 209 1.54 -1.96 -5.97
C PHE A 209 1.29 -2.68 -4.64
N ILE A 210 1.87 -3.86 -4.46
CA ILE A 210 1.77 -4.67 -3.25
C ILE A 210 3.14 -4.69 -2.59
N TRP A 211 3.22 -4.57 -1.26
CA TRP A 211 4.49 -4.70 -0.53
C TRP A 211 4.39 -5.51 0.76
N HIS A 212 5.51 -6.13 1.09
CA HIS A 212 5.76 -6.81 2.35
C HIS A 212 5.86 -5.78 3.49
N PRO A 213 5.31 -6.03 4.69
CA PRO A 213 5.30 -5.07 5.81
C PRO A 213 6.70 -4.66 6.27
N GLU A 214 7.67 -5.55 6.09
CA GLU A 214 9.09 -5.30 6.37
C GLU A 214 9.85 -4.60 5.22
N LEU A 215 9.24 -4.33 4.06
CA LEU A 215 9.90 -3.59 2.99
C LEU A 215 10.15 -2.14 3.44
N PRO A 216 11.41 -1.68 3.54
CA PRO A 216 11.68 -0.28 3.88
C PRO A 216 11.17 0.63 2.77
N HIS A 217 10.46 1.68 3.13
CA HIS A 217 9.91 2.64 2.18
C HIS A 217 9.75 4.05 2.77
N VAL A 218 9.67 5.04 1.88
CA VAL A 218 9.56 6.48 2.14
C VAL A 218 8.42 7.02 1.28
N SER A 219 7.64 7.94 1.84
CA SER A 219 6.72 8.77 1.07
C SER A 219 7.26 10.20 1.08
N PRO A 220 8.01 10.64 0.06
CA PRO A 220 8.63 11.96 0.04
C PRO A 220 7.57 13.06 -0.11
N ALA A 221 7.87 14.27 0.37
CA ALA A 221 7.01 15.43 0.10
C ALA A 221 6.85 15.66 -1.41
N LEU A 222 5.73 16.31 -1.78
CA LEU A 222 5.55 16.80 -3.15
C LEU A 222 6.71 17.75 -3.49
N LEU A 223 7.31 17.57 -4.66
CA LEU A 223 8.24 18.56 -5.21
C LEU A 223 7.37 19.65 -5.83
N ILE A 224 7.08 20.70 -5.05
CA ILE A 224 6.35 21.90 -5.46
C ILE A 224 7.28 23.02 -5.91
#